data_AF-A0A174ACE6-F1
#
_entry.id   AF-A0A174ACE6-F1
#
_cell.length_a   1.000
_cell.length_b   1.000
_cell.length_c   1.000
_cell.angle_alpha   90.00
_cell.angle_beta   90.00
_cell.angle_gamma   90.00
#
_symmetry.space_group_name_H-M   'P 1'
#
loop_
_entity.id
_entity.type
_entity.pdbx_description
1 polymer ?
#
loop_
_entity_poly.entity_id
_entity_poly.type
_entity_poly.pdbx_seq_one_letter_code
_entity_poly.pdbx_strand_id
1 'polypeptide(L)'
;MKLNVCERAANIDFLINVPVLKGHCQTKITCALKNMKGLIPNTEKRHFHAMGLHEPIAHLNAGLHQDFVVVDNICGDLDFEDGGNPVVMNRIWAGTDPVLIDSYVCQIMHYTTKDVPYIELAEKLGVGSTDLKNSHIVYCEENARKELPKSRKVVELQDAVEEVESCSACYGYLIPALEMLKNDGLFEKLDTKICIGQGYRGKTGKLGVGACTCKFEHNVKGCPPTENQIYDFLKQYILGENK
;
A
#
# COMPACT_ATOMS: atom_id res chain seq x y z
N MET A 1 -4.02 -19.36 12.59
CA MET A 1 -2.81 -18.54 12.79
C MET A 1 -2.77 -18.04 14.24
N LYS A 2 -1.59 -17.82 14.84
CA LYS A 2 -1.45 -17.21 16.17
C LYS A 2 -0.76 -15.85 16.03
N LEU A 3 -1.42 -14.78 16.47
CA LEU A 3 -0.93 -13.40 16.40
C LEU A 3 -0.91 -12.78 17.79
N ASN A 4 0.10 -11.96 18.09
CA ASN A 4 0.13 -11.18 19.32
C ASN A 4 -0.54 -9.82 19.12
N VAL A 5 -1.48 -9.47 19.99
CA VAL A 5 -2.17 -8.18 20.01
C VAL A 5 -1.91 -7.46 21.35
N CYS A 6 -2.05 -6.14 21.37
CA CYS A 6 -2.00 -5.37 22.61
C CYS A 6 -3.17 -5.79 23.51
N GLU A 7 -2.87 -6.13 24.77
CA GLU A 7 -3.87 -6.64 25.74
C GLU A 7 -5.12 -5.77 25.83
N ARG A 8 -4.95 -4.45 25.85
CA ARG A 8 -6.09 -3.53 25.96
C ARG A 8 -7.05 -3.64 24.78
N ALA A 9 -6.55 -3.91 23.57
CA ALA A 9 -7.40 -4.07 22.40
C ALA A 9 -8.27 -5.35 22.48
N ALA A 10 -7.83 -6.38 23.20
CA ALA A 10 -8.62 -7.60 23.41
C ALA A 10 -9.66 -7.45 24.54
N ASN A 11 -9.53 -6.42 25.38
CA ASN A 11 -10.32 -6.22 26.59
C ASN A 11 -11.13 -4.91 26.50
N ILE A 12 -11.92 -4.78 25.44
CA ILE A 12 -12.86 -3.67 25.22
C ILE A 12 -14.24 -4.22 24.86
N ASP A 13 -15.26 -3.47 25.26
CA ASP A 13 -16.65 -3.79 24.95
C ASP A 13 -17.09 -3.27 23.57
N PHE A 14 -16.38 -2.25 23.06
CA PHE A 14 -16.69 -1.60 21.79
C PHE A 14 -15.44 -0.93 21.19
N LEU A 15 -15.17 -1.17 19.92
CA LEU A 15 -14.05 -0.61 19.17
C LEU A 15 -14.53 0.33 18.06
N ILE A 16 -14.16 1.61 18.19
CA ILE A 16 -14.27 2.59 17.10
C ILE A 16 -12.92 2.69 16.40
N ASN A 17 -12.86 2.26 15.15
CA ASN A 17 -11.68 2.40 14.30
C ASN A 17 -11.75 3.72 13.51
N VAL A 18 -10.72 4.55 13.59
CA VAL A 18 -10.67 5.85 12.90
C VAL A 18 -9.48 5.88 11.92
N PRO A 19 -9.54 5.13 10.80
CA PRO A 19 -8.45 5.09 9.84
C PRO A 19 -8.41 6.37 8.99
N VAL A 20 -7.20 6.84 8.68
CA VAL A 20 -7.00 7.81 7.60
C VAL A 20 -6.83 7.06 6.29
N LEU A 21 -7.60 7.41 5.26
CA LEU A 21 -7.44 6.82 3.93
C LEU A 21 -6.11 7.23 3.32
N LYS A 22 -5.29 6.25 2.93
CA LYS A 22 -4.03 6.47 2.23
C LYS A 22 -3.77 5.45 1.14
N GLY A 23 -2.96 5.83 0.15
CA GLY A 23 -2.26 4.88 -0.72
C GLY A 23 -1.23 4.07 0.09
N HIS A 24 -0.87 2.89 -0.41
CA HIS A 24 0.24 2.11 0.16
C HIS A 24 0.94 1.29 -0.92
N CYS A 25 2.27 1.22 -0.93
CA CYS A 25 2.96 0.51 -2.01
C CYS A 25 2.64 -1.00 -2.08
N GLN A 26 2.75 -1.72 -0.96
CA GLN A 26 2.58 -3.18 -0.93
C GLN A 26 1.12 -3.62 -0.97
N THR A 27 0.26 -2.91 -0.23
CA THR A 27 -1.14 -3.31 -0.06
C THR A 27 -2.11 -2.47 -0.88
N LYS A 28 -1.60 -1.57 -1.74
CA LYS A 28 -2.31 -0.58 -2.56
C LYS A 28 -3.04 0.50 -1.76
N ILE A 29 -3.72 0.13 -0.68
CA ILE A 29 -4.46 1.03 0.19
C ILE A 29 -4.10 0.80 1.67
N THR A 30 -4.37 1.83 2.48
CA THR A 30 -4.50 1.76 3.94
C THR A 30 -5.84 2.36 4.32
N CYS A 31 -6.71 1.55 4.91
CA CYS A 31 -7.99 1.98 5.46
C CYS A 31 -8.37 1.08 6.67
N ALA A 32 -9.61 0.64 6.81
CA ALA A 32 -10.16 -0.01 8.00
C ALA A 32 -9.37 -1.24 8.44
N LEU A 33 -9.20 -2.23 7.54
CA LEU A 33 -8.58 -3.51 7.89
C LEU A 33 -7.09 -3.36 8.23
N LYS A 34 -6.36 -2.56 7.45
CA LYS A 34 -4.92 -2.35 7.66
C LYS A 34 -4.61 -1.50 8.89
N ASN A 35 -5.49 -0.57 9.27
CA ASN A 35 -5.28 0.29 10.44
C ASN A 35 -5.18 -0.50 11.76
N MET A 36 -5.80 -1.68 11.81
CA MET A 36 -5.73 -2.60 12.96
C MET A 36 -4.30 -3.06 13.27
N LYS A 37 -3.36 -2.98 12.32
CA LYS A 37 -1.92 -3.20 12.56
C LYS A 37 -1.33 -2.21 13.58
N GLY A 38 -2.03 -1.12 13.91
CA GLY A 38 -1.68 -0.23 15.02
C GLY A 38 -1.77 -0.92 16.39
N LEU A 39 -2.57 -1.98 16.51
CA LEU A 39 -2.91 -2.66 17.77
C LEU A 39 -2.04 -3.89 18.07
N ILE A 40 -0.95 -4.08 17.31
CA ILE A 40 0.00 -5.18 17.52
C ILE A 40 1.37 -4.63 17.95
N PRO A 41 2.15 -5.37 18.76
CA PRO A 41 3.48 -4.93 19.20
C PRO A 41 4.47 -4.88 18.02
N ASN A 42 5.56 -4.13 18.19
CA ASN A 42 6.57 -3.94 17.13
C ASN A 42 7.22 -5.26 16.67
N THR A 43 7.36 -6.23 17.57
CA THR A 43 7.84 -7.58 17.25
C THR A 43 6.89 -8.29 16.28
N GLU A 44 5.58 -8.19 16.52
CA GLU A 44 4.56 -8.75 15.64
C GLU A 44 4.49 -8.02 14.30
N LYS A 45 4.67 -6.70 14.29
CA LYS A 45 4.78 -5.93 13.04
C LYS A 45 5.88 -6.47 12.13
N ARG A 46 7.04 -6.85 12.69
CA ARG A 46 8.14 -7.47 11.94
C ARG A 46 7.79 -8.89 11.49
N HIS A 47 7.09 -9.65 12.32
CA HIS A 47 6.62 -10.99 11.98
C HIS A 47 5.66 -10.96 10.77
N PHE A 48 4.77 -9.98 10.68
CA PHE A 48 3.90 -9.78 9.51
C PHE A 48 4.71 -9.60 8.22
N HIS A 49 5.83 -8.88 8.26
CA HIS A 49 6.67 -8.71 7.07
C HIS A 49 7.34 -10.02 6.64
N ALA A 50 7.65 -10.93 7.58
CA ALA A 50 8.22 -12.23 7.26
C ALA A 50 7.20 -13.23 6.70
N MET A 51 5.92 -13.09 7.04
CA MET A 51 4.83 -13.97 6.56
C MET A 51 4.18 -13.47 5.26
N GLY A 52 4.48 -12.24 4.84
CA GLY A 52 3.67 -11.50 3.87
C GLY A 52 2.50 -10.79 4.55
N LEU A 53 2.11 -9.62 4.05
CA LEU A 53 1.18 -8.73 4.78
C LEU A 53 -0.28 -9.16 4.71
N HIS A 54 -0.73 -9.75 3.61
CA HIS A 54 -2.17 -9.88 3.34
C HIS A 54 -2.87 -10.87 4.27
N GLU A 55 -2.32 -12.07 4.41
CA GLU A 55 -2.89 -13.12 5.26
C GLU A 55 -2.96 -12.74 6.75
N PRO A 56 -1.90 -12.21 7.40
CA PRO A 56 -1.98 -11.82 8.80
C PRO A 56 -2.84 -10.57 9.02
N ILE A 57 -2.98 -9.66 8.04
CA ILE A 57 -3.96 -8.55 8.13
C ILE A 57 -5.39 -9.12 8.17
N ALA A 58 -5.73 -10.06 7.30
CA ALA A 58 -7.05 -10.68 7.30
C ALA A 58 -7.35 -11.41 8.62
N HIS A 59 -6.41 -12.21 9.11
CA HIS A 59 -6.55 -12.93 10.39
C HIS A 59 -6.62 -12.01 11.61
N LEU A 60 -5.89 -10.88 11.60
CA LEU A 60 -5.98 -9.89 12.67
C LEU A 60 -7.40 -9.36 12.82
N ASN A 61 -8.07 -9.08 11.70
CA ASN A 61 -9.44 -8.57 11.69
C ASN A 61 -10.49 -9.64 12.02
N ALA A 62 -10.19 -10.92 11.78
CA ALA A 62 -11.01 -12.03 12.26
C ALA A 62 -10.88 -12.23 13.78
N GLY A 63 -9.71 -11.96 14.35
CA GLY A 63 -9.47 -12.08 15.79
C GLY A 63 -9.88 -10.86 16.61
N LEU A 64 -9.96 -9.68 15.98
CA LEU A 64 -10.30 -8.43 16.65
C LEU A 64 -11.41 -7.71 15.89
N HIS A 65 -12.63 -7.81 16.44
CA HIS A 65 -13.83 -7.22 15.86
C HIS A 65 -13.79 -5.69 15.91
N GLN A 66 -14.27 -5.05 14.85
CA GLN A 66 -14.45 -3.60 14.76
C GLN A 66 -15.94 -3.33 14.78
N ASP A 67 -16.45 -2.66 15.82
CA ASP A 67 -17.88 -2.40 15.95
C ASP A 67 -18.34 -1.21 15.10
N PHE A 68 -17.47 -0.21 14.94
CA PHE A 68 -17.74 0.96 14.12
C PHE A 68 -16.46 1.52 13.51
N VAL A 69 -16.54 1.96 12.27
CA VAL A 69 -15.43 2.54 11.54
C VAL A 69 -15.80 3.93 11.07
N VAL A 70 -14.93 4.90 11.32
CA VAL A 70 -15.05 6.29 10.84
C VAL A 70 -13.80 6.64 10.04
N VAL A 71 -13.90 6.55 8.72
CA VAL A 71 -12.78 6.83 7.83
C VAL A 71 -12.62 8.34 7.67
N ASP A 72 -11.44 8.84 8.03
CA ASP A 72 -11.00 10.18 7.67
C ASP A 72 -10.51 10.18 6.22
N ASN A 73 -11.30 10.84 5.36
CA ASN A 73 -10.96 11.15 3.99
C ASN A 73 -11.13 12.66 3.75
N ILE A 74 -10.66 13.48 4.69
CA ILE A 74 -10.69 14.95 4.53
C ILE A 74 -9.53 15.38 3.64
N CYS A 75 -8.32 14.90 3.92
CA CYS A 75 -7.09 15.28 3.22
C CYS A 75 -6.05 14.15 3.32
N GLY A 76 -6.30 13.04 2.62
CA GLY A 76 -5.41 11.87 2.61
C GLY A 76 -4.36 11.95 1.51
N ASP A 77 -3.22 11.30 1.70
CA ASP A 77 -2.28 11.04 0.61
C ASP A 77 -2.68 9.73 -0.08
N LEU A 78 -3.20 9.85 -1.29
CA LEU A 78 -3.76 8.73 -2.04
C LEU A 78 -2.70 8.00 -2.88
N ASP A 79 -1.51 8.58 -3.00
CA ASP A 79 -0.43 8.09 -3.82
C ASP A 79 0.57 7.28 -2.98
N PHE A 80 0.90 7.71 -1.76
CA PHE A 80 1.93 7.08 -0.94
C PHE A 80 1.74 7.19 0.59
N GLU A 81 2.19 6.16 1.33
CA GLU A 81 1.97 6.07 2.79
C GLU A 81 2.77 7.07 3.65
N ASP A 82 3.95 7.48 3.20
CA ASP A 82 4.82 8.44 3.92
C ASP A 82 4.47 9.90 3.63
N GLY A 83 3.51 10.15 2.73
CA GLY A 83 3.02 11.48 2.39
C GLY A 83 3.82 12.20 1.29
N GLY A 84 3.34 13.38 0.89
CA GLY A 84 3.97 14.26 -0.09
C GLY A 84 2.98 14.94 -1.03
N ASN A 85 1.84 14.30 -1.32
CA ASN A 85 0.81 14.79 -2.25
C ASN A 85 -0.60 14.63 -1.66
N PRO A 86 -0.94 15.36 -0.57
CA PRO A 86 -2.26 15.24 0.04
C PRO A 86 -3.35 15.74 -0.91
N VAL A 87 -4.42 14.95 -1.06
CA VAL A 87 -5.58 15.27 -1.88
C VAL A 87 -6.75 15.65 -0.96
N VAL A 88 -7.18 16.92 -1.05
CA VAL A 88 -8.33 17.41 -0.30
C VAL A 88 -9.61 16.83 -0.89
N MET A 89 -10.31 16.04 -0.07
CA MET A 89 -11.54 15.34 -0.41
C MET A 89 -12.73 15.84 0.41
N ASN A 90 -12.49 16.38 1.61
CA ASN A 90 -13.49 16.92 2.54
C ASN A 90 -14.64 15.94 2.82
N ARG A 91 -14.30 14.68 3.13
CA ARG A 91 -15.29 13.62 3.39
C ARG A 91 -14.94 12.81 4.62
N ILE A 92 -16.00 12.27 5.23
CA ILE A 92 -15.92 11.22 6.23
C ILE A 92 -16.81 10.08 5.74
N TRP A 93 -16.36 8.85 5.92
CA TRP A 93 -17.22 7.68 5.75
C TRP A 93 -17.41 6.99 7.09
N ALA A 94 -18.57 6.42 7.30
CA ALA A 94 -18.86 5.71 8.52
C ALA A 94 -19.67 4.44 8.22
N GLY A 95 -19.40 3.37 8.97
CA GLY A 95 -20.09 2.10 8.80
C GLY A 95 -19.64 1.06 9.82
N THR A 96 -20.31 -0.09 9.79
CA THR A 96 -20.08 -1.19 10.74
C THR A 96 -19.40 -2.40 10.10
N ASP A 97 -19.26 -2.42 8.76
CA ASP A 97 -18.58 -3.50 8.04
C ASP A 97 -17.23 -2.99 7.50
N PRO A 98 -16.10 -3.40 8.10
CA PRO A 98 -14.79 -2.95 7.68
C PRO A 98 -14.35 -3.52 6.32
N VAL A 99 -14.85 -4.69 5.92
CA VAL A 99 -14.55 -5.29 4.60
C VAL A 99 -15.29 -4.53 3.52
N LEU A 100 -16.54 -4.15 3.76
CA LEU A 100 -17.36 -3.39 2.83
C LEU A 100 -16.80 -1.98 2.63
N ILE A 101 -16.33 -1.35 3.71
CA ILE A 101 -15.64 -0.05 3.66
C ILE A 101 -14.38 -0.13 2.81
N ASP A 102 -13.48 -1.09 3.07
CA ASP A 102 -12.26 -1.25 2.26
C ASP A 102 -12.58 -1.61 0.80
N SER A 103 -13.66 -2.37 0.56
CA SER A 103 -14.13 -2.69 -0.80
C SER A 103 -14.61 -1.43 -1.54
N TYR A 104 -15.35 -0.56 -0.84
CA TYR A 104 -15.79 0.73 -1.38
C TYR A 104 -14.60 1.66 -1.65
N VAL A 105 -13.60 1.66 -0.77
CA VAL A 105 -12.32 2.38 -0.97
C VAL A 105 -11.63 1.90 -2.24
N CYS A 106 -11.52 0.58 -2.46
CA CYS A 106 -10.97 0.03 -3.70
C CYS A 106 -11.66 0.60 -4.93
N GLN A 107 -13.00 0.57 -4.97
CA GLN A 107 -13.77 1.12 -6.10
C GLN A 107 -13.45 2.61 -6.33
N ILE A 108 -13.43 3.42 -5.27
CA ILE A 108 -13.14 4.86 -5.37
C ILE A 108 -11.72 5.13 -5.86
N MET A 109 -10.76 4.32 -5.44
CA MET A 109 -9.35 4.40 -5.84
C MET A 109 -9.05 3.67 -7.16
N HIS A 110 -10.07 3.20 -7.88
CA HIS A 110 -9.95 2.48 -9.15
C HIS A 110 -9.21 1.14 -9.05
N TYR A 111 -9.24 0.51 -7.87
CA TYR A 111 -8.80 -0.86 -7.63
C TYR A 111 -10.00 -1.83 -7.56
N THR A 112 -9.71 -3.11 -7.73
CA THR A 112 -10.62 -4.20 -7.40
C THR A 112 -10.22 -4.85 -6.08
N THR A 113 -11.11 -5.60 -5.44
CA THR A 113 -10.80 -6.38 -4.23
C THR A 113 -9.69 -7.41 -4.46
N LYS A 114 -9.51 -7.86 -5.71
CA LYS A 114 -8.44 -8.77 -6.12
C LYS A 114 -7.06 -8.12 -6.07
N ASP A 115 -6.99 -6.81 -6.30
CA ASP A 115 -5.73 -6.05 -6.23
C ASP A 115 -5.28 -5.85 -4.78
N VAL A 116 -6.19 -6.06 -3.81
CA VAL A 116 -5.94 -5.95 -2.36
C VAL A 116 -6.31 -7.27 -1.67
N PRO A 117 -5.48 -8.34 -1.79
CA PRO A 117 -5.84 -9.69 -1.38
C PRO A 117 -6.35 -9.87 0.05
N TYR A 118 -5.96 -9.00 0.99
CA TYR A 118 -6.41 -9.14 2.38
C TYR A 118 -7.93 -8.92 2.53
N ILE A 119 -8.58 -8.21 1.60
CA ILE A 119 -10.01 -7.92 1.65
C ILE A 119 -10.81 -9.20 1.42
N GLU A 120 -10.54 -9.91 0.31
CA GLU A 120 -11.20 -11.19 0.00
C GLU A 120 -10.86 -12.29 1.02
N LEU A 121 -9.64 -12.24 1.58
CA LEU A 121 -9.27 -13.14 2.68
C LEU A 121 -10.08 -12.85 3.94
N ALA A 122 -10.29 -11.58 4.30
CA ALA A 122 -11.09 -11.19 5.46
C ALA A 122 -12.57 -11.57 5.28
N GLU A 123 -13.14 -11.40 4.09
CA GLU A 123 -14.48 -11.87 3.75
C GLU A 123 -14.61 -13.39 3.96
N LYS A 124 -13.66 -14.18 3.44
CA LYS A 124 -13.64 -15.65 3.60
C LYS A 124 -13.55 -16.08 5.06
N LEU A 125 -12.95 -15.25 5.93
CA LEU A 125 -12.87 -15.46 7.37
C LEU A 125 -14.12 -14.98 8.12
N GLY A 126 -15.13 -14.43 7.42
CA GLY A 126 -16.39 -13.98 8.00
C GLY A 126 -16.32 -12.61 8.68
N VAL A 127 -15.31 -11.79 8.36
CA VAL A 127 -15.15 -10.45 8.95
C VAL A 127 -16.21 -9.46 8.46
N GLY A 128 -16.67 -9.62 7.21
CA GLY A 128 -17.59 -8.71 6.55
C GLY A 128 -17.80 -9.12 5.08
N SER A 129 -18.36 -8.23 4.27
CA SER A 129 -18.75 -8.51 2.89
C SER A 129 -18.05 -7.60 1.87
N THR A 130 -17.68 -8.15 0.71
CA THR A 130 -17.22 -7.38 -0.46
C THR A 130 -18.37 -6.96 -1.40
N ASP A 131 -19.60 -7.37 -1.09
CA ASP A 131 -20.76 -7.14 -1.94
C ASP A 131 -21.30 -5.70 -1.86
N LEU A 132 -20.69 -4.82 -2.66
CA LEU A 132 -21.14 -3.45 -2.81
C LEU A 132 -22.50 -3.34 -3.52
N LYS A 133 -22.93 -4.33 -4.32
CA LYS A 133 -24.18 -4.24 -5.09
C LYS A 133 -25.40 -4.34 -4.19
N ASN A 134 -25.33 -5.21 -3.18
CA ASN A 134 -26.40 -5.39 -2.20
C ASN A 134 -26.18 -4.54 -0.93
N SER A 135 -25.21 -3.62 -0.95
CA SER A 135 -24.94 -2.74 0.17
C SER A 135 -25.95 -1.60 0.28
N HIS A 136 -26.15 -1.10 1.51
CA HIS A 136 -26.90 0.11 1.76
C HIS A 136 -25.94 1.29 2.00
N ILE A 137 -25.67 2.07 0.95
CA ILE A 137 -24.82 3.27 1.04
C ILE A 137 -25.71 4.52 0.97
N VAL A 138 -25.62 5.37 2.01
CA VAL A 138 -26.31 6.65 2.08
C VAL A 138 -25.31 7.78 1.87
N TYR A 139 -25.64 8.68 0.94
CA TYR A 139 -24.85 9.89 0.67
C TYR A 139 -25.58 11.08 1.29
N CYS A 140 -24.97 11.70 2.31
CA CYS A 140 -25.57 12.85 2.99
C CYS A 140 -25.53 14.15 2.17
N GLU A 141 -24.65 14.23 1.17
CA GLU A 141 -24.47 15.41 0.31
C GLU A 141 -24.28 14.98 -1.15
N GLU A 142 -24.72 15.83 -2.09
CA GLU A 142 -24.55 15.57 -3.54
C GLU A 142 -23.08 15.42 -3.94
N ASN A 143 -22.22 16.28 -3.39
CA ASN A 143 -20.78 16.26 -3.66
C ASN A 143 -20.08 15.02 -3.11
N ALA A 144 -20.72 14.22 -2.25
CA ALA A 144 -20.13 12.99 -1.71
C ALA A 144 -19.90 11.91 -2.79
N ARG A 145 -20.54 12.04 -3.96
CA ARG A 145 -20.40 11.10 -5.09
C ARG A 145 -19.24 11.40 -6.03
N LYS A 146 -18.55 12.54 -5.91
CA LYS A 146 -17.44 12.89 -6.82
C LYS A 146 -16.37 11.80 -6.76
N GLU A 147 -16.08 11.19 -7.89
CA GLU A 147 -15.03 10.18 -8.02
C GLU A 147 -13.65 10.81 -7.86
N LEU A 148 -12.69 10.02 -7.42
CA LEU A 148 -11.29 10.43 -7.50
C LEU A 148 -10.88 10.54 -8.96
N PRO A 149 -10.20 11.62 -9.37
CA PRO A 149 -9.57 11.63 -10.68
C PRO A 149 -8.64 10.42 -10.76
N LYS A 150 -8.67 9.69 -11.87
CA LYS A 150 -7.66 8.66 -12.16
C LYS A 150 -6.31 9.37 -12.24
N SER A 151 -5.56 9.44 -11.14
CA SER A 151 -4.18 9.92 -11.18
C SER A 151 -3.37 8.87 -11.95
N ARG A 152 -3.19 9.08 -13.25
CA ARG A 152 -2.38 8.20 -14.12
C ARG A 152 -0.90 8.18 -13.72
N LYS A 153 -0.47 9.05 -12.78
CA LYS A 153 0.92 9.20 -12.37
C LYS A 153 1.52 7.95 -11.73
N VAL A 154 0.84 7.31 -10.78
CA VAL A 154 1.39 6.15 -10.05
C VAL A 154 1.32 4.85 -10.87
N VAL A 155 0.29 4.72 -11.73
CA VAL A 155 0.09 3.52 -12.58
C VAL A 155 1.19 3.39 -13.63
N GLU A 156 1.57 4.48 -14.32
CA GLU A 156 2.66 4.47 -15.31
C GLU A 156 4.01 4.11 -14.68
N LEU A 157 4.24 4.51 -13.43
CA LEU A 157 5.46 4.17 -12.68
C LEU A 157 5.48 2.70 -12.22
N GLN A 158 4.31 2.12 -11.90
CA GLN A 158 4.18 0.70 -11.55
C GLN A 158 4.53 -0.23 -12.71
N ASP A 159 4.24 0.14 -13.96
CA ASP A 159 4.56 -0.69 -15.12
C ASP A 159 6.08 -0.88 -15.32
N ALA A 160 6.87 0.12 -14.91
CA ALA A 160 8.33 0.08 -14.94
C ALA A 160 8.95 -0.72 -13.78
N VAL A 161 8.17 -1.12 -12.77
CA VAL A 161 8.66 -1.73 -11.55
C VAL A 161 8.09 -3.14 -11.38
N GLU A 162 8.97 -4.12 -11.18
CA GLU A 162 8.57 -5.46 -10.75
C GLU A 162 8.78 -5.57 -9.23
N GLU A 163 7.68 -5.44 -8.50
CA GLU A 163 7.68 -5.40 -7.04
C GLU A 163 7.33 -6.78 -6.47
N VAL A 164 8.19 -7.26 -5.56
CA VAL A 164 7.93 -8.49 -4.79
C VAL A 164 8.37 -8.30 -3.34
N GLU A 165 7.40 -8.10 -2.45
CA GLU A 165 7.59 -7.98 -1.00
C GLU A 165 8.58 -6.86 -0.59
N SER A 166 8.47 -5.70 -1.23
CA SER A 166 9.31 -4.53 -0.98
C SER A 166 8.96 -3.77 0.29
N CYS A 167 9.96 -3.32 1.05
CA CYS A 167 9.71 -2.45 2.20
C CYS A 167 9.10 -1.11 1.74
N SER A 168 8.16 -0.56 2.51
CA SER A 168 7.56 0.77 2.27
C SER A 168 8.61 1.83 1.95
N ALA A 169 9.67 1.89 2.75
CA ALA A 169 10.73 2.87 2.58
C ALA A 169 11.53 2.70 1.27
N CYS A 170 11.75 1.48 0.78
CA CYS A 170 12.46 1.30 -0.51
C CYS A 170 11.61 1.78 -1.69
N TYR A 171 10.31 1.47 -1.66
CA TYR A 171 9.38 1.90 -2.70
C TYR A 171 9.11 3.41 -2.63
N GLY A 172 9.05 3.96 -1.40
CA GLY A 172 8.88 5.38 -1.14
C GLY A 172 10.00 6.27 -1.62
N TYR A 173 11.24 5.77 -1.64
CA TYR A 173 12.34 6.49 -2.27
C TYR A 173 12.43 6.24 -3.78
N LEU A 174 11.87 5.13 -4.29
CA LEU A 174 11.87 4.83 -5.72
C LEU A 174 10.89 5.72 -6.49
N ILE A 175 9.66 5.91 -6.00
CA ILE A 175 8.64 6.67 -6.72
C ILE A 175 9.08 8.12 -7.04
N PRO A 176 9.57 8.91 -6.07
CA PRO A 176 10.07 10.25 -6.33
C PRO A 176 11.28 10.25 -7.28
N ALA A 177 12.19 9.28 -7.16
CA ALA A 177 13.31 9.12 -8.08
C ALA A 177 12.87 8.86 -9.53
N LEU A 178 11.80 8.08 -9.73
CA LEU A 178 11.20 7.89 -11.05
C LEU A 178 10.50 9.15 -11.56
N GLU A 179 9.85 9.92 -10.70
CA GLU A 179 9.27 11.22 -11.07
C GLU A 179 10.35 12.22 -11.50
N MET A 180 11.51 12.25 -10.83
CA MET A 180 12.68 13.03 -11.25
C MET A 180 13.18 12.59 -12.64
N LEU A 181 13.32 11.29 -12.90
CA LEU A 181 13.69 10.78 -14.23
C LEU A 181 12.68 11.15 -15.31
N LYS A 182 11.39 11.18 -14.97
CA LYS A 182 10.33 11.58 -15.89
C LYS A 182 10.42 13.07 -16.21
N ASN A 183 10.64 13.91 -15.19
CA ASN A 183 10.83 15.35 -15.36
C ASN A 183 12.05 15.69 -16.23
N ASP A 184 13.08 14.84 -16.18
CA ASP A 184 14.27 14.95 -17.03
C ASP A 184 14.12 14.32 -18.43
N GLY A 185 12.96 13.72 -18.75
CA GLY A 185 12.73 13.05 -20.02
C GLY A 185 13.56 11.76 -20.22
N LEU A 186 14.04 11.17 -19.12
CA LEU A 186 14.84 9.93 -19.14
C LEU A 186 14.00 8.68 -18.90
N PHE A 187 12.86 8.80 -18.24
CA PHE A 187 12.00 7.65 -17.90
C PHE A 187 11.59 6.82 -19.13
N GLU A 188 11.27 7.47 -20.27
CA GLU A 188 10.90 6.78 -21.51
C GLU A 188 12.03 5.94 -22.14
N LYS A 189 13.28 6.19 -21.74
CA LYS A 189 14.45 5.44 -22.21
C LYS A 189 14.74 4.19 -21.37
N LEU A 190 13.99 3.98 -20.29
CA LEU A 190 14.13 2.82 -19.42
C LEU A 190 13.51 1.59 -20.12
N ASP A 191 14.36 0.71 -20.64
CA ASP A 191 13.96 -0.49 -21.38
C ASP A 191 13.81 -1.75 -20.50
N THR A 192 14.13 -1.62 -19.21
CA THR A 192 14.27 -2.74 -18.28
C THR A 192 13.44 -2.49 -17.03
N LYS A 193 12.64 -3.47 -16.61
CA LYS A 193 11.89 -3.39 -15.36
C LYS A 193 12.82 -3.33 -14.15
N ILE A 194 12.51 -2.44 -13.23
CA ILE A 194 13.24 -2.26 -11.97
C ILE A 194 12.68 -3.28 -10.98
N CYS A 195 13.48 -4.27 -10.61
CA CYS A 195 13.08 -5.22 -9.58
C CYS A 195 13.33 -4.65 -8.18
N ILE A 196 12.34 -4.78 -7.29
CA ILE A 196 12.45 -4.26 -5.93
C ILE A 196 11.74 -5.18 -4.94
N GLY A 197 12.40 -5.43 -3.81
CA GLY A 197 11.79 -6.07 -2.64
C GLY A 197 12.42 -7.38 -2.16
N GLN A 198 11.96 -7.85 -1.00
CA GLN A 198 12.58 -8.95 -0.26
C GLN A 198 12.43 -10.29 -0.97
N GLY A 199 11.42 -10.46 -1.81
CA GLY A 199 11.21 -11.67 -2.61
C GLY A 199 12.30 -11.93 -3.64
N TYR A 200 13.20 -10.97 -3.88
CA TYR A 200 14.39 -11.12 -4.73
C TYR A 200 15.66 -11.52 -3.99
N ARG A 201 15.63 -11.67 -2.66
CA ARG A 201 16.80 -12.12 -1.89
C ARG A 201 17.31 -13.45 -2.42
N GLY A 202 18.58 -13.46 -2.81
CA GLY A 202 19.23 -14.65 -3.34
C GLY A 202 18.92 -14.98 -4.81
N LYS A 203 18.01 -14.23 -5.47
CA LYS A 203 17.70 -14.34 -6.90
C LYS A 203 18.58 -13.41 -7.74
N THR A 204 18.68 -13.71 -9.03
CA THR A 204 19.41 -12.92 -10.03
C THR A 204 18.42 -12.21 -10.97
N GLY A 205 18.86 -11.12 -11.57
CA GLY A 205 18.10 -10.36 -12.58
C GLY A 205 18.94 -9.19 -13.10
N LYS A 206 18.36 -8.36 -13.96
CA LYS A 206 19.09 -7.32 -14.69
C LYS A 206 19.25 -6.03 -13.88
N LEU A 207 18.15 -5.43 -13.44
CA LEU A 207 18.12 -4.14 -12.76
C LEU A 207 17.39 -4.25 -11.42
N GLY A 208 18.02 -3.83 -10.32
CA GLY A 208 17.45 -3.97 -8.99
C GLY A 208 17.72 -2.80 -8.05
N VAL A 209 16.79 -2.57 -7.11
CA VAL A 209 16.89 -1.52 -6.09
C VAL A 209 16.94 -2.12 -4.68
N GLY A 210 17.99 -1.74 -3.94
CA GLY A 210 18.19 -2.06 -2.54
C GLY A 210 19.01 -3.34 -2.31
N ALA A 211 19.34 -3.58 -1.05
CA ALA A 211 20.17 -4.71 -0.63
C ALA A 211 19.54 -6.08 -0.94
N CYS A 212 18.23 -6.13 -1.19
CA CYS A 212 17.53 -7.38 -1.51
C CYS A 212 17.84 -7.89 -2.92
N THR A 213 18.28 -7.03 -3.85
CA THR A 213 18.63 -7.37 -5.23
C THR A 213 20.15 -7.42 -5.43
N CYS A 214 20.94 -7.72 -4.39
CA CYS A 214 22.40 -7.62 -4.42
C CYS A 214 23.11 -8.54 -5.43
N LYS A 215 22.41 -9.57 -5.95
CA LYS A 215 22.92 -10.50 -6.98
C LYS A 215 22.49 -10.12 -8.41
N PHE A 216 21.87 -8.96 -8.59
CA PHE A 216 21.48 -8.47 -9.92
C PHE A 216 22.68 -7.85 -10.62
N GLU A 217 22.69 -7.91 -11.96
CA GLU A 217 23.75 -7.35 -12.82
C GLU A 217 24.01 -5.88 -12.47
N HIS A 218 22.94 -5.10 -12.36
CA HIS A 218 22.97 -3.72 -11.90
C HIS A 218 22.11 -3.58 -10.64
N ASN A 219 22.71 -3.10 -9.54
CA ASN A 219 21.98 -2.82 -8.31
C ASN A 219 22.46 -1.55 -7.60
N VAL A 220 21.51 -0.78 -7.07
CA VAL A 220 21.80 0.25 -6.08
C VAL A 220 21.73 -0.36 -4.68
N LYS A 221 22.84 -0.26 -3.95
CA LYS A 221 22.95 -0.79 -2.57
C LYS A 221 22.26 0.16 -1.59
N GLY A 222 21.62 -0.40 -0.56
CA GLY A 222 20.99 0.36 0.53
C GLY A 222 19.80 -0.38 1.15
N CYS A 223 19.43 -0.07 2.40
CA CYS A 223 18.28 -0.69 3.07
C CYS A 223 17.53 0.32 3.97
N PRO A 224 16.78 1.28 3.38
CA PRO A 224 16.64 1.54 1.94
C PRO A 224 17.76 2.45 1.40
N PRO A 225 18.07 2.43 0.09
CA PRO A 225 18.81 3.50 -0.57
C PRO A 225 17.98 4.78 -0.58
N THR A 226 18.63 5.95 -0.62
CA THR A 226 17.93 7.25 -0.66
C THR A 226 17.40 7.55 -2.06
N GLU A 227 16.44 8.46 -2.16
CA GLU A 227 15.86 8.94 -3.43
C GLU A 227 16.93 9.37 -4.45
N ASN A 228 17.86 10.25 -4.05
CA ASN A 228 18.94 10.72 -4.93
C ASN A 228 19.87 9.58 -5.38
N GLN A 229 20.17 8.62 -4.50
CA GLN A 229 21.00 7.46 -4.87
C GLN A 229 20.32 6.60 -5.93
N ILE A 230 19.00 6.41 -5.82
CA ILE A 230 18.22 5.66 -6.79
C ILE A 230 18.18 6.42 -8.12
N TYR A 231 17.87 7.72 -8.09
CA TYR A 231 17.82 8.57 -9.28
C TYR A 231 19.16 8.58 -10.04
N ASP A 232 20.28 8.87 -9.36
CA ASP A 232 21.60 8.94 -9.98
C ASP A 232 22.01 7.60 -10.59
N PHE A 233 21.75 6.49 -9.88
CA PHE A 233 22.02 5.14 -10.37
C PHE A 233 21.21 4.82 -11.64
N LEU A 234 19.90 5.06 -11.63
CA LEU A 234 19.04 4.80 -12.78
C LEU A 234 19.39 5.68 -13.97
N LYS A 235 19.74 6.94 -13.72
CA LYS A 235 20.23 7.88 -14.74
C LYS A 235 21.51 7.37 -15.40
N GLN A 236 22.50 6.95 -14.62
CA GLN A 236 23.74 6.37 -15.14
C GLN A 236 23.48 5.08 -15.95
N TYR A 237 22.57 4.23 -15.47
CA TYR A 237 22.18 3.01 -16.16
C TYR A 237 21.54 3.32 -17.54
N ILE A 238 20.60 4.27 -17.59
CA ILE A 238 19.93 4.70 -18.82
C ILE A 238 20.92 5.34 -19.81
N LEU A 239 21.86 6.14 -19.32
CA LEU A 239 22.87 6.81 -20.15
C LEU A 239 24.01 5.88 -20.59
N GLY A 240 24.07 4.65 -20.08
CA GLY A 240 25.06 3.65 -20.47
C GLY A 240 26.45 3.86 -19.87
N GLU A 241 26.56 4.64 -18.79
CA GLU A 241 27.84 4.95 -18.14
C GLU A 241 28.40 3.78 -17.31
N ASN A 242 27.64 2.68 -17.17
CA ASN A 242 27.99 1.45 -16.45
C ASN A 242 27.93 0.18 -17.33
N LYS A 243 28.06 0.30 -18.66
CA LYS A 243 28.21 -0.86 -19.58
C LYS A 243 29.65 -1.33 -19.67
#